data_AF-A0A699ZUA1-F1
#
_entry.id   AF-A0A699ZUA1-F1
#
_cell.length_a   1.000
_cell.length_b   1.000
_cell.length_c   1.000
_cell.angle_alpha   90.00
_cell.angle_beta   90.00
_cell.angle_gamma   90.00
#
_symmetry.space_group_name_H-M   'P 1'
#
loop_
_entity.id
_entity.type
_entity.pdbx_description
1 polymer ?
#
loop_
_entity_poly.entity_id
_entity_poly.type
_entity_poly.pdbx_seq_one_letter_code
_entity_poly.pdbx_strand_id
1 'polypeptide(L)'
;MTAPTSTLDLPKAAKLITDIKAVDAGMDFTNIDVVEEDTAFIQAAAATVQEQAKAALDEGMECMSQAKVGSALQVFFNLDQLSQAVDSLLAQHLQQLDKAARSSLDPRHLGGGPGAAVAAAGLLGAAARGPTAAQPGAGASWQEKLWGGLREMADSLVHSASCVWHLQRVAAKKRDPLSHVCFLDVLVAPDQDLLCSHFW
;
A
#
# COMPACT_ATOMS: atom_id res chain seq x y z
N MET A 1 7.49 23.23 -33.96
CA MET A 1 6.11 23.38 -33.47
C MET A 1 5.98 22.47 -32.26
N THR A 2 6.18 23.03 -31.07
CA THR A 2 6.00 22.32 -29.79
C THR A 2 4.51 22.08 -29.60
N ALA A 3 4.09 20.82 -29.61
CA ALA A 3 2.72 20.44 -29.33
C ALA A 3 2.28 21.05 -27.99
N PRO A 4 1.04 21.54 -27.85
CA PRO A 4 0.52 21.95 -26.56
C PRO A 4 0.61 20.73 -25.64
N THR A 5 1.33 20.86 -24.53
CA THR A 5 1.30 19.92 -23.41
C THR A 5 -0.12 19.93 -22.85
N SER A 6 -0.98 19.20 -23.54
CA SER A 6 -2.33 18.87 -23.11
C SER A 6 -2.14 18.15 -21.79
N THR A 7 -2.61 18.76 -20.71
CA THR A 7 -2.73 18.10 -19.41
C THR A 7 -3.38 16.76 -19.65
N LEU A 8 -2.60 15.68 -19.51
CA LEU A 8 -3.03 14.33 -19.83
C LEU A 8 -4.26 14.02 -18.97
N ASP A 9 -5.39 13.75 -19.61
CA ASP A 9 -6.62 13.34 -18.93
C ASP A 9 -6.51 11.84 -18.62
N LEU A 10 -5.89 11.51 -17.48
CA LEU A 10 -5.58 10.12 -17.09
C LEU A 10 -6.82 9.22 -17.09
N PRO A 11 -7.98 9.62 -16.50
CA PRO A 11 -9.18 8.80 -16.55
C PRO A 11 -9.64 8.48 -17.97
N LYS A 12 -9.56 9.46 -18.88
CA LYS A 12 -9.94 9.26 -20.28
C LYS A 12 -8.94 8.37 -21.01
N ALA A 13 -7.64 8.57 -20.81
CA ALA A 13 -6.60 7.73 -21.38
C ALA A 13 -6.75 6.27 -20.93
N ALA A 14 -6.98 6.04 -19.64
CA ALA A 14 -7.27 4.71 -19.09
C ALA A 14 -8.47 4.06 -19.77
N LYS A 15 -9.57 4.80 -19.92
CA LYS A 15 -10.78 4.27 -20.55
C LYS A 15 -10.54 3.88 -22.02
N LEU A 16 -9.84 4.73 -22.78
CA LEU A 16 -9.49 4.44 -24.17
C LEU A 16 -8.60 3.19 -24.29
N ILE A 17 -7.62 3.03 -23.41
CA ILE A 17 -6.75 1.84 -23.38
C ILE A 17 -7.58 0.57 -23.18
N THR A 18 -8.51 0.59 -22.23
CA THR A 18 -9.39 -0.56 -21.95
C THR A 18 -10.32 -0.85 -23.11
N ASP A 19 -10.92 0.18 -23.71
CA ASP A 19 -11.81 0.01 -24.85
C ASP A 19 -11.06 -0.55 -26.08
N ILE A 20 -9.81 -0.12 -26.32
CA ILE A 20 -8.95 -0.68 -27.38
C ILE A 20 -8.64 -2.17 -27.10
N LYS A 21 -8.26 -2.52 -25.87
CA LYS A 21 -8.02 -3.92 -25.48
C LYS A 21 -9.26 -4.80 -25.67
N ALA A 22 -10.46 -4.26 -25.41
CA ALA A 22 -11.71 -4.99 -25.62
C ALA A 22 -11.99 -5.24 -27.11
N VAL A 23 -11.66 -4.29 -27.98
CA VAL A 23 -11.77 -4.47 -29.44
C VAL A 23 -10.76 -5.50 -29.95
N ASP A 24 -9.51 -5.41 -29.49
CA ASP A 24 -8.44 -6.34 -29.83
C ASP A 24 -8.76 -7.79 -29.39
N ALA A 25 -9.33 -7.97 -28.20
CA ALA A 25 -9.78 -9.29 -27.75
C ALA A 25 -10.96 -9.87 -28.56
N GLY A 26 -11.72 -9.02 -29.25
CA GLY A 26 -12.90 -9.41 -30.03
C GLY A 26 -12.62 -9.75 -31.49
N MET A 27 -11.41 -9.50 -31.98
CA MET A 27 -11.03 -9.67 -33.39
C MET A 27 -9.61 -10.20 -33.50
N ASP A 28 -9.36 -11.15 -34.40
CA ASP A 28 -7.99 -11.64 -34.65
C ASP A 28 -7.26 -10.68 -35.60
N PHE A 29 -6.37 -9.85 -35.06
CA PHE A 29 -5.50 -8.94 -35.83
C PHE A 29 -4.07 -9.46 -36.00
N THR A 30 -3.81 -10.74 -35.69
CA THR A 30 -2.47 -11.33 -35.75
C THR A 30 -1.88 -11.25 -37.17
N ASN A 31 -0.61 -10.85 -37.30
CA ASN A 31 0.13 -10.62 -38.56
C ASN A 31 -0.21 -9.34 -39.34
N ILE A 32 -0.78 -8.32 -38.68
CA ILE A 32 -0.89 -6.98 -39.25
C ILE A 32 0.18 -6.11 -38.58
N ASP A 33 1.30 -5.87 -39.28
CA ASP A 33 2.48 -5.14 -38.75
C ASP A 33 2.12 -3.79 -38.07
N VAL A 34 1.15 -3.06 -38.64
CA VAL A 34 0.68 -1.78 -38.09
C VAL A 34 0.03 -1.96 -36.72
N VAL A 35 -0.72 -3.05 -36.52
CA VAL A 35 -1.39 -3.35 -35.25
C VAL A 35 -0.37 -3.80 -34.20
N GLU A 36 0.69 -4.50 -34.60
CA GLU A 36 1.77 -4.87 -33.67
C GLU A 36 2.52 -3.65 -33.12
N GLU A 37 2.82 -2.67 -33.98
CA GLU A 37 3.44 -1.39 -33.55
C GLU A 37 2.51 -0.61 -32.61
N ASP A 38 1.23 -0.51 -32.95
CA ASP A 38 0.22 0.14 -32.10
C ASP A 38 0.03 -0.60 -30.76
N THR A 39 0.12 -1.94 -30.74
CA THR A 39 0.01 -2.75 -29.53
C THR A 39 1.14 -2.43 -28.54
N ALA A 40 2.39 -2.33 -29.03
CA ALA A 40 3.53 -1.94 -28.20
C ALA A 40 3.35 -0.53 -27.63
N PHE A 41 2.86 0.41 -28.44
CA PHE A 41 2.54 1.77 -27.99
C PHE A 41 1.45 1.77 -26.91
N ILE A 42 0.36 1.01 -27.09
CA ILE A 42 -0.74 0.91 -26.12
C ILE A 42 -0.24 0.32 -24.79
N GLN A 43 0.63 -0.69 -24.82
CA GLN A 43 1.23 -1.25 -23.61
C GLN A 43 2.09 -0.23 -22.87
N ALA A 44 2.93 0.52 -23.59
CA ALA A 44 3.75 1.59 -23.00
C ALA A 44 2.89 2.72 -22.41
N ALA A 45 1.81 3.10 -23.10
CA ALA A 45 0.85 4.09 -22.62
C ALA A 45 0.12 3.59 -21.36
N ALA A 46 -0.29 2.31 -21.33
CA ALA A 46 -0.90 1.69 -20.16
C ALA A 46 0.04 1.69 -18.95
N ALA A 47 1.30 1.32 -19.13
CA ALA A 47 2.30 1.37 -18.06
C ALA A 47 2.48 2.81 -17.52
N THR A 48 2.54 3.80 -18.41
CA THR A 48 2.68 5.21 -18.04
C THR A 48 1.46 5.71 -17.26
N VAL A 49 0.24 5.40 -17.70
CA VAL A 49 -1.00 5.79 -17.01
C VAL A 49 -1.09 5.09 -15.64
N GLN A 50 -0.70 3.82 -15.57
CA GLN A 50 -0.68 3.06 -14.31
C GLN A 50 0.34 3.63 -13.31
N GLU A 51 1.54 3.99 -13.76
CA GLU A 51 2.57 4.60 -12.93
C GLU A 51 2.11 5.96 -12.38
N GLN A 52 1.54 6.82 -13.23
CA GLN A 52 1.04 8.11 -12.79
C GLN A 52 -0.18 7.98 -11.86
N ALA A 53 -1.06 7.01 -12.11
CA ALA A 53 -2.19 6.71 -11.23
C ALA A 53 -1.71 6.23 -9.85
N LYS A 54 -0.68 5.37 -9.81
CA LYS A 54 -0.07 4.90 -8.57
C LYS A 54 0.56 6.06 -7.79
N ALA A 55 1.36 6.89 -8.44
CA ALA A 55 1.96 8.07 -7.80
C ALA A 55 0.90 9.03 -7.24
N ALA A 56 -0.19 9.26 -7.99
CA ALA A 56 -1.31 10.09 -7.53
C ALA A 56 -2.09 9.46 -6.36
N LEU A 57 -2.22 8.12 -6.34
CA LEU A 57 -2.81 7.40 -5.23
C LEU A 57 -1.94 7.52 -3.98
N ASP A 58 -0.65 7.24 -4.09
CA ASP A 58 0.33 7.33 -3.00
C ASP A 58 0.33 8.75 -2.40
N GLU A 59 0.45 9.78 -3.24
CA GLU A 59 0.39 11.18 -2.80
C GLU A 59 -0.97 11.53 -2.16
N GLY A 60 -2.06 11.02 -2.73
CA GLY A 60 -3.40 11.20 -2.21
C GLY A 60 -3.58 10.60 -0.81
N MET A 61 -3.00 9.42 -0.59
CA MET A 61 -3.00 8.71 0.69
C MET A 61 -2.13 9.44 1.72
N GLU A 62 -0.92 9.85 1.35
CA GLU A 62 -0.01 10.61 2.23
C GLU A 62 -0.64 11.92 2.71
N CYS A 63 -1.30 12.66 1.81
CA CYS A 63 -1.95 13.92 2.13
C CYS A 63 -3.38 13.77 2.68
N MET A 64 -3.90 12.54 2.82
CA MET A 64 -5.29 12.26 3.20
C MET A 64 -6.32 13.04 2.34
N SER A 65 -6.02 13.22 1.06
CA SER A 65 -6.84 13.98 0.12
C SER A 65 -7.87 13.11 -0.57
N GLN A 66 -9.13 13.22 -0.14
CA GLN A 66 -10.25 12.49 -0.75
C GLN A 66 -10.36 12.73 -2.26
N ALA A 67 -10.07 13.95 -2.72
CA ALA A 67 -10.13 14.28 -4.14
C ALA A 67 -9.06 13.55 -4.95
N LYS A 68 -7.80 13.53 -4.48
CA LYS A 68 -6.69 12.85 -5.17
C LYS A 68 -6.89 11.34 -5.17
N VAL A 69 -7.21 10.75 -4.02
CA VAL A 69 -7.52 9.32 -3.90
C VAL A 69 -8.68 8.94 -4.83
N GLY A 70 -9.79 9.69 -4.79
CA GLY A 70 -10.95 9.42 -5.64
C GLY A 70 -10.66 9.53 -7.14
N SER A 71 -9.79 10.47 -7.54
CA SER A 71 -9.35 10.59 -8.93
C SER A 71 -8.43 9.44 -9.35
N ALA A 72 -7.47 9.03 -8.51
CA ALA A 72 -6.60 7.90 -8.82
C ALA A 72 -7.37 6.58 -8.91
N LEU A 73 -8.30 6.33 -7.98
CA LEU A 73 -9.18 5.16 -8.03
C LEU A 73 -10.04 5.13 -9.30
N GLN A 74 -10.45 6.29 -9.82
CA GLN A 74 -11.17 6.37 -11.09
C GLN A 74 -10.31 5.89 -12.26
N VAL A 75 -9.01 6.23 -12.27
CA VAL A 75 -8.09 5.75 -13.30
C VAL A 75 -7.95 4.24 -13.23
N PHE A 76 -7.76 3.68 -12.03
CA PHE A 76 -7.66 2.23 -11.85
C PHE A 76 -8.96 1.49 -12.18
N PHE A 77 -10.12 2.06 -11.85
CA PHE A 77 -11.42 1.52 -12.28
C PHE A 77 -11.52 1.49 -13.80
N ASN A 78 -11.14 2.58 -14.47
CA ASN A 78 -11.18 2.65 -15.94
C ASN A 78 -10.18 1.69 -16.61
N LEU A 79 -9.11 1.28 -15.92
CA LEU A 79 -8.15 0.26 -16.36
C LEU A 79 -8.56 -1.18 -16.01
N ASP A 80 -9.73 -1.40 -15.38
CA ASP A 80 -10.15 -2.69 -14.80
C ASP A 80 -9.13 -3.26 -13.78
N GLN A 81 -8.42 -2.38 -13.08
CA GLN A 81 -7.36 -2.72 -12.11
C GLN A 81 -7.64 -2.21 -10.69
N LEU A 82 -8.87 -1.79 -10.39
CA LEU A 82 -9.25 -1.21 -9.11
C LEU A 82 -8.91 -2.13 -7.92
N SER A 83 -9.35 -3.39 -7.96
CA SER A 83 -9.11 -4.35 -6.88
C SER A 83 -7.62 -4.62 -6.67
N GLN A 84 -6.88 -4.85 -7.77
CA GLN A 84 -5.43 -5.07 -7.71
C GLN A 84 -4.67 -3.89 -7.07
N ALA A 85 -5.05 -2.65 -7.42
CA ALA A 85 -4.42 -1.46 -6.87
C ALA A 85 -4.68 -1.31 -5.37
N VAL A 86 -5.91 -1.57 -4.93
CA VAL A 86 -6.30 -1.52 -3.51
C VAL A 86 -5.62 -2.63 -2.72
N ASP A 87 -5.63 -3.87 -3.21
CA ASP A 87 -4.96 -5.01 -2.56
C ASP A 87 -3.46 -4.77 -2.40
N SER A 88 -2.82 -4.23 -3.43
CA SER A 88 -1.40 -3.86 -3.35
C SER A 88 -1.13 -2.80 -2.27
N LEU A 89 -2.04 -1.85 -2.08
CA LEU A 89 -1.92 -0.80 -1.07
C LEU A 89 -2.14 -1.35 0.35
N LEU A 90 -3.13 -2.24 0.54
CA LEU A 90 -3.33 -2.94 1.81
C LEU A 90 -2.12 -3.80 2.16
N ALA A 91 -1.61 -4.58 1.20
CA ALA A 91 -0.43 -5.41 1.38
C ALA A 91 0.81 -4.57 1.76
N GLN A 92 0.98 -3.40 1.14
CA GLN A 92 2.07 -2.48 1.50
C GLN A 92 1.98 -2.03 2.96
N HIS A 93 0.80 -1.62 3.43
CA HIS A 93 0.62 -1.21 4.84
C HIS A 93 0.86 -2.37 5.80
N LEU A 94 0.34 -3.57 5.51
CA LEU A 94 0.58 -4.76 6.33
C LEU A 94 2.07 -5.14 6.38
N GLN A 95 2.79 -5.02 5.26
CA GLN A 95 4.24 -5.24 5.22
C GLN A 95 5.03 -4.20 6.03
N GLN A 96 4.62 -2.92 5.98
CA GLN A 96 5.23 -1.86 6.79
C GLN A 96 5.05 -2.13 8.29
N LEU A 97 3.86 -2.57 8.69
CA LEU A 97 3.54 -3.01 10.05
C LEU A 97 4.37 -4.20 10.51
N ASP A 98 4.41 -5.28 9.73
CA ASP A 98 5.21 -6.47 10.05
C ASP A 98 6.70 -6.10 10.19
N LYS A 99 7.21 -5.24 9.30
CA LYS A 99 8.58 -4.73 9.40
C LYS A 99 8.81 -3.91 10.67
N ALA A 100 7.91 -2.98 11.00
CA ALA A 100 8.00 -2.16 12.20
C ALA A 100 7.93 -3.02 13.48
N ALA A 101 7.02 -3.99 13.52
CA ALA A 101 6.91 -4.92 14.63
C ALA A 101 8.18 -5.76 14.81
N ARG A 102 8.72 -6.32 13.72
CA ARG A 102 9.98 -7.08 13.76
C ARG A 102 11.14 -6.23 14.23
N SER A 103 11.30 -5.02 13.72
CA SER A 103 12.41 -4.15 14.13
C SER A 103 12.32 -3.72 15.59
N SER A 104 11.11 -3.43 16.07
CA SER A 104 10.89 -2.96 17.45
C SER A 104 11.01 -4.04 18.50
N LEU A 105 10.78 -5.31 18.12
CA LEU A 105 10.82 -6.46 19.03
C LEU A 105 12.09 -7.31 18.88
N ASP A 106 13.00 -7.01 17.94
CA ASP A 106 14.22 -7.79 17.74
C ASP A 106 15.20 -7.62 18.92
N PRO A 107 15.49 -8.70 19.69
CA PRO A 107 16.43 -8.66 20.81
C PRO A 107 17.83 -8.17 20.44
N ARG A 108 18.23 -8.29 19.16
CA ARG A 108 19.52 -7.81 18.62
C ARG A 108 19.58 -6.29 18.53
N HIS A 109 18.43 -5.64 18.30
CA HIS A 109 18.29 -4.19 18.29
C HIS A 109 18.11 -3.62 19.71
N LEU A 110 17.48 -4.41 20.59
CA LEU A 110 17.25 -4.07 22.00
C LEU A 110 18.51 -4.22 22.87
N GLY A 111 19.37 -5.19 22.56
CA GLY A 111 20.55 -5.53 23.35
C GLY A 111 21.82 -4.78 22.92
N GLY A 112 22.27 -3.86 23.76
CA GLY A 112 23.66 -3.41 23.74
C GLY A 112 24.59 -4.55 24.17
N GLY A 113 25.13 -5.30 23.21
CA GLY A 113 26.18 -6.29 23.42
C GLY A 113 25.84 -7.48 24.34
N PRO A 114 26.79 -8.41 24.55
CA PRO A 114 26.56 -9.71 25.18
C PRO A 114 26.00 -9.69 26.61
N GLY A 115 26.04 -8.55 27.32
CA GLY A 115 25.55 -8.42 28.70
C GLY A 115 24.04 -8.24 28.85
N ALA A 116 23.34 -7.78 27.81
CA ALA A 116 21.89 -7.53 27.87
C ALA A 116 21.04 -8.81 27.82
N ALA A 117 21.52 -9.86 27.15
CA ALA A 117 20.84 -11.15 27.05
C ALA A 117 20.69 -11.86 28.42
N VAL A 118 21.65 -11.65 29.33
CA VAL A 118 21.64 -12.24 30.68
C VAL A 118 20.58 -11.58 31.57
N ALA A 119 20.32 -10.27 31.39
CA ALA A 119 19.27 -9.56 32.12
C ALA A 119 17.85 -9.96 31.65
N ALA A 120 17.66 -10.19 30.35
CA ALA A 120 16.40 -10.69 29.79
C ALA A 120 16.09 -12.13 30.26
N ALA A 121 17.10 -12.99 30.34
CA ALA A 121 16.96 -14.36 30.87
C ALA A 121 16.58 -14.40 32.36
N GLY A 122 17.09 -13.45 33.16
CA GLY A 122 16.77 -13.33 34.58
C GLY A 122 15.31 -12.94 34.86
N LEU A 123 14.66 -12.22 33.93
CA LEU A 123 13.24 -11.83 34.05
C LEU A 123 12.28 -12.93 33.56
N LEU A 124 12.74 -13.81 32.67
CA LEU A 124 11.98 -14.97 32.17
C LEU A 124 12.07 -16.22 33.09
N GLY A 125 12.58 -16.05 34.31
CA GLY A 125 12.64 -17.12 35.31
C GLY A 125 13.70 -18.21 35.04
N ALA A 126 14.56 -18.04 34.04
CA ALA A 126 15.69 -18.94 33.83
C ALA A 126 16.79 -18.56 34.84
N ALA A 127 16.96 -19.41 35.86
CA ALA A 127 17.92 -19.25 36.95
C ALA A 127 19.38 -19.22 36.44
N ALA A 128 19.86 -18.08 35.95
CA ALA A 128 21.26 -17.83 35.71
C ALA A 128 21.95 -17.54 37.06
N ARG A 129 22.37 -18.60 37.74
CA ARG A 129 23.23 -18.52 38.93
C ARG A 129 24.65 -18.12 38.52
N GLY A 130 25.01 -16.85 38.67
CA GLY A 130 26.40 -16.37 38.59
C GLY A 130 26.53 -14.87 38.88
N PRO A 131 27.50 -14.43 39.69
CA PRO A 131 27.68 -13.01 40.02
C PRO A 131 28.48 -12.32 38.92
N THR A 132 27.85 -12.06 37.76
CA THR A 132 28.36 -11.04 36.83
C THR A 132 27.60 -9.76 37.14
N ALA A 133 28.29 -8.80 37.74
CA ALA A 133 27.76 -7.49 38.04
C ALA A 133 27.11 -6.89 36.77
N ALA A 134 25.79 -6.83 36.76
CA ALA A 134 25.07 -6.02 35.80
C ALA A 134 25.54 -4.58 35.99
N GLN A 135 26.16 -4.01 34.97
CA GLN A 135 26.64 -2.64 34.99
C GLN A 135 25.44 -1.71 35.27
N PRO A 136 25.50 -0.83 36.28
CA PRO A 136 24.38 0.07 36.57
C PRO A 136 24.11 0.94 35.34
N GLY A 137 22.93 0.81 34.73
CA GLY A 137 22.53 1.58 33.54
C GLY A 137 22.24 0.75 32.28
N ALA A 138 22.80 -0.46 32.14
CA ALA A 138 22.50 -1.31 30.98
C ALA A 138 21.02 -1.76 30.95
N GLY A 139 20.45 -2.01 32.13
CA GLY A 139 19.03 -2.35 32.33
C GLY A 139 18.03 -1.26 31.94
N ALA A 140 18.39 0.02 32.11
CA ALA A 140 17.52 1.14 31.73
C ALA A 140 17.52 1.36 30.21
N SER A 141 18.69 1.20 29.57
CA SER A 141 18.84 1.48 28.13
C SER A 141 18.07 0.53 27.20
N TRP A 142 17.94 -0.76 27.54
CA TRP A 142 17.17 -1.70 26.71
C TRP A 142 15.66 -1.50 26.87
N GLN A 143 15.21 -1.13 28.08
CA GLN A 143 13.81 -0.80 28.34
C GLN A 143 13.39 0.45 27.58
N GLU A 144 14.23 1.49 27.59
CA GLU A 144 14.01 2.72 26.81
C GLU A 144 13.91 2.43 25.31
N LYS A 145 14.81 1.59 24.76
CA LYS A 145 14.77 1.17 23.35
C LYS A 145 13.53 0.37 23.01
N LEU A 146 13.14 -0.59 23.86
CA LEU A 146 11.93 -1.38 23.67
C LEU A 146 10.70 -0.47 23.66
N TRP A 147 10.63 0.46 24.61
CA TRP A 147 9.49 1.36 24.72
C TRP A 147 9.43 2.38 23.58
N GLY A 148 10.59 2.86 23.11
CA GLY A 148 10.70 3.65 21.88
C GLY A 148 10.22 2.88 20.66
N GLY A 149 10.71 1.65 20.45
CA GLY A 149 10.30 0.82 19.32
C GLY A 149 8.81 0.46 19.35
N LEU A 150 8.25 0.13 20.53
CA LEU A 150 6.82 -0.13 20.67
C LEU A 150 5.98 1.11 20.36
N ARG A 151 6.45 2.31 20.71
CA ARG A 151 5.80 3.56 20.35
C ARG A 151 5.82 3.79 18.84
N GLU A 152 6.97 3.61 18.20
CA GLU A 152 7.08 3.72 16.73
C GLU A 152 6.20 2.70 16.01
N MET A 153 6.12 1.47 16.51
CA MET A 153 5.22 0.44 15.97
C MET A 153 3.75 0.84 16.14
N ALA A 154 3.37 1.38 17.31
CA ALA A 154 2.01 1.84 17.56
C ALA A 154 1.64 3.03 16.66
N ASP A 155 2.57 3.99 16.47
CA ASP A 155 2.38 5.12 15.56
C ASP A 155 2.20 4.63 14.10
N SER A 156 2.99 3.65 13.67
CA SER A 156 2.87 3.00 12.36
C SER A 156 1.53 2.27 12.18
N LEU A 157 1.02 1.62 13.23
CA LEU A 157 -0.28 0.96 13.23
C LEU A 157 -1.43 1.97 13.12
N VAL A 158 -1.42 3.03 13.92
CA VAL A 158 -2.45 4.07 13.86
C VAL A 158 -2.44 4.75 12.49
N HIS A 159 -1.26 5.04 11.95
CA HIS A 159 -1.12 5.60 10.61
C HIS A 159 -1.73 4.68 9.54
N SER A 160 -1.29 3.41 9.50
CA SER A 160 -1.75 2.43 8.51
C SER A 160 -3.26 2.17 8.61
N ALA A 161 -3.80 2.06 9.82
CA ALA A 161 -5.23 1.91 10.06
C ALA A 161 -6.02 3.14 9.56
N SER A 162 -5.48 4.34 9.79
CA SER A 162 -6.09 5.59 9.31
C SER A 162 -6.10 5.67 7.78
N CYS A 163 -5.01 5.23 7.12
CA CYS A 163 -4.92 5.12 5.67
C CYS A 163 -5.98 4.17 5.12
N VAL A 164 -6.04 2.92 5.61
CA VAL A 164 -7.01 1.92 5.14
C VAL A 164 -8.45 2.39 5.34
N TRP A 165 -8.75 2.99 6.50
CA TRP A 165 -10.06 3.56 6.76
C TRP A 165 -10.40 4.73 5.83
N HIS A 166 -9.43 5.61 5.57
CA HIS A 166 -9.60 6.72 4.63
C HIS A 166 -9.94 6.17 3.23
N LEU A 167 -9.15 5.21 2.73
CA LEU A 167 -9.36 4.57 1.44
C LEU A 167 -10.76 3.97 1.31
N GLN A 168 -11.18 3.16 2.29
CA GLN A 168 -12.51 2.54 2.30
C GLN A 168 -13.61 3.60 2.28
N ARG A 169 -13.46 4.67 3.07
CA ARG A 169 -14.45 5.76 3.13
C ARG A 169 -14.54 6.52 1.80
N VAL A 170 -13.42 6.72 1.10
CA VAL A 170 -13.43 7.34 -0.24
C VAL A 170 -14.10 6.41 -1.25
N ALA A 171 -13.73 5.12 -1.26
CA ALA A 171 -14.32 4.12 -2.14
C ALA A 171 -15.84 3.96 -1.94
N ALA A 172 -16.32 4.03 -0.69
CA ALA A 172 -17.75 3.96 -0.36
C ALA A 172 -18.56 5.15 -0.91
N LYS A 173 -17.93 6.31 -1.07
CA LYS A 173 -18.57 7.54 -1.56
C LYS A 173 -18.42 7.72 -3.07
N LYS A 174 -17.39 7.13 -3.66
CA LYS A 174 -17.06 7.33 -5.06
C LYS A 174 -17.87 6.38 -5.94
N ARG A 175 -18.47 6.96 -6.97
CA ARG A 175 -19.15 6.24 -8.04
C ARG A 175 -18.54 6.64 -9.37
N ASP A 176 -18.46 5.68 -10.27
CA ASP A 176 -18.09 5.95 -11.65
C ASP A 176 -19.15 6.88 -12.30
N PRO A 177 -18.76 7.99 -12.94
CA PRO A 177 -19.71 8.92 -13.55
C PRO A 177 -20.51 8.34 -14.72
N LEU A 178 -20.02 7.28 -15.38
CA LEU A 178 -20.67 6.72 -16.57
C LEU A 178 -21.57 5.53 -16.22
N SER A 179 -21.04 4.55 -15.49
CA SER A 179 -21.72 3.30 -15.11
C SER A 179 -22.47 3.40 -13.78
N HIS A 180 -22.23 4.45 -12.97
CA HIS A 180 -22.76 4.63 -11.62
C HIS A 180 -22.38 3.54 -10.59
N VAL A 181 -21.48 2.62 -10.98
CA VAL A 181 -20.93 1.58 -10.10
C VAL A 181 -20.22 2.23 -8.93
N CYS A 182 -20.55 1.79 -7.71
CA CYS A 182 -19.86 2.18 -6.50
C CYS A 182 -18.54 1.43 -6.42
N PHE A 183 -17.45 2.12 -6.08
CA PHE A 183 -16.14 1.49 -6.03
C PHE A 183 -16.04 0.46 -4.91
N LEU A 184 -16.71 0.70 -3.78
CA LEU A 184 -16.73 -0.28 -2.69
C LEU A 184 -17.39 -1.60 -3.09
N ASP A 185 -18.44 -1.56 -3.93
CA ASP A 185 -19.15 -2.76 -4.40
C ASP A 185 -18.28 -3.62 -5.35
N VAL A 186 -17.25 -3.01 -5.95
CA VAL A 186 -16.25 -3.72 -6.79
C VAL A 186 -15.17 -4.35 -5.91
N LEU A 187 -14.84 -3.70 -4.79
CA LEU A 187 -13.75 -4.09 -3.90
C LEU A 187 -14.16 -5.15 -2.88
N VAL A 188 -15.42 -5.15 -2.46
CA VAL A 188 -15.95 -6.02 -1.41
C VAL A 188 -17.21 -6.68 -1.92
N ALA A 189 -17.20 -8.00 -2.03
CA ALA A 189 -18.40 -8.75 -2.36
C ALA A 189 -19.44 -8.64 -1.23
N PRO A 190 -20.75 -8.85 -1.50
CA PRO A 190 -21.82 -8.65 -0.50
C PRO A 190 -21.68 -9.50 0.78
N ASP A 191 -20.95 -10.60 0.69
CA ASP A 191 -20.68 -11.57 1.76
C ASP A 191 -19.25 -11.48 2.33
N GLN A 192 -18.45 -10.52 1.85
CA GLN A 192 -17.07 -10.32 2.31
C GLN A 192 -16.97 -9.23 3.36
N ASP A 193 -15.94 -9.38 4.19
CA ASP A 193 -15.57 -8.41 5.19
C ASP A 193 -15.04 -7.13 4.55
N LEU A 194 -15.29 -5.99 5.20
CA LEU A 194 -14.82 -4.68 4.72
C LEU A 194 -13.27 -4.63 4.71
N LEU A 195 -12.69 -3.73 3.91
CA LEU A 195 -11.23 -3.55 3.82
C LEU A 195 -10.56 -3.35 5.19
N CYS A 196 -11.20 -2.59 6.07
CA CYS A 196 -10.74 -2.41 7.45
C CYS A 196 -10.71 -3.72 8.25
N SER A 197 -11.68 -4.61 8.06
CA SER A 197 -11.74 -5.91 8.74
C SER A 197 -10.65 -6.86 8.25
N HIS A 198 -10.27 -6.78 6.97
CA HIS A 198 -9.11 -7.52 6.45
C HIS A 198 -7.77 -7.03 6.99
N PHE A 199 -7.71 -5.77 7.41
CA PHE A 199 -6.49 -5.16 7.93
C PHE A 199 -6.25 -5.46 9.42
N TRP A 200 -7.31 -5.59 10.22
CA TRP A 200 -7.23 -5.94 11.64
C TRP A 200 -7.05 -7.44 11.87
#